data_AF-A0A9E3RSK1-F1
#
_entry.id   AF-A0A9E3RSK1-F1
#
_cell.length_a   1.000
_cell.length_b   1.000
_cell.length_c   1.000
_cell.angle_alpha   90.00
_cell.angle_beta   90.00
_cell.angle_gamma   90.00
#
_symmetry.space_group_name_H-M   'P 1'
#
loop_
_entity.id
_entity.type
_entity.pdbx_description
1 polymer ?
#
loop_
_entity_poly.entity_id
_entity_poly.type
_entity_poly.pdbx_seq_one_letter_code
_entity_poly.pdbx_strand_id
1 'polypeptide(L)'
;MQQYRPSGFSILPPVVKNLMIINGLMFLATIVSQSTAGFDLVNLLGLHFFTSDLFKPFQIVTHMFMHGSFMHIFSNMFALWMFGSMLENVWGPKRFLFFYLACGLGGAIGHSAVTAIQYAALMKDVNEYTAHPGVAAFATLIARHDLLVDPFKTDQFIAAWKAAPDASDYLQASLRIASDLPARLADIPIVGASGAVFGVLIAFGMLFPNMYLYVYFLFPVKAKYFVILYAALELYAGFTGAQDGVAHFAHIGGALIGFIIVKFWQRNMRGNFY
;
A
#
# COMPACT_ATOMS: atom_id res chain seq x y z
N MET A 1 -5.23 -42.29 -12.20
CA MET A 1 -4.14 -41.81 -11.32
C MET A 1 -3.28 -40.83 -12.11
N GLN A 2 -3.36 -39.53 -11.81
CA GLN A 2 -2.47 -38.54 -12.43
C GLN A 2 -1.06 -38.76 -11.85
N GLN A 3 -0.11 -39.13 -12.71
CA GLN A 3 1.30 -39.23 -12.33
C GLN A 3 1.81 -37.86 -11.90
N TYR A 4 2.19 -37.73 -10.62
CA TYR A 4 2.99 -36.61 -10.13
C TYR A 4 4.32 -36.62 -10.89
N ARG A 5 4.52 -35.64 -11.76
CA ARG A 5 5.82 -35.33 -12.36
C ARG A 5 6.53 -34.36 -11.41
N PRO A 6 7.77 -34.63 -10.98
CA PRO A 6 8.55 -33.62 -10.29
C PRO A 6 8.71 -32.43 -11.24
N SER A 7 8.16 -31.28 -10.86
CA SER A 7 8.30 -30.07 -11.68
C SER A 7 9.77 -29.66 -11.63
N GLY A 8 10.45 -29.74 -12.78
CA GLY A 8 11.70 -29.01 -12.97
C GLY A 8 11.49 -27.51 -12.71
N PHE A 9 12.57 -26.79 -12.43
CA PHE A 9 12.55 -25.35 -12.22
C PHE A 9 11.82 -24.63 -13.37
N SER A 10 10.79 -23.87 -13.05
CA SER A 10 10.03 -23.06 -14.01
C SER A 10 10.35 -21.58 -13.85
N ILE A 11 10.74 -20.93 -14.96
CA ILE A 11 10.99 -19.47 -15.00
C ILE A 11 9.70 -18.68 -14.74
N LEU A 12 8.54 -19.27 -15.06
CA LEU A 12 7.24 -18.64 -14.89
C LEU A 12 6.28 -19.68 -14.30
N PRO A 13 6.39 -19.96 -12.99
CA PRO A 13 5.58 -20.96 -12.32
C PRO A 13 4.11 -20.51 -12.25
N PRO A 14 3.17 -21.46 -12.11
CA PRO A 14 1.77 -21.22 -12.45
C PRO A 14 1.09 -20.13 -11.61
N VAL A 15 1.37 -20.03 -10.31
CA VAL A 15 0.73 -19.01 -9.47
C VAL A 15 1.28 -17.63 -9.77
N VAL A 16 2.60 -17.46 -9.85
CA VAL A 16 3.23 -16.19 -10.25
C VAL A 16 2.69 -15.73 -11.60
N LYS A 17 2.64 -16.63 -12.59
CA LYS A 17 2.07 -16.34 -13.91
C LYS A 17 0.63 -15.82 -13.81
N ASN A 18 -0.22 -16.52 -13.08
CA ASN A 18 -1.63 -16.18 -12.96
C ASN A 18 -1.83 -14.86 -12.22
N LEU A 19 -1.06 -14.60 -11.15
CA LEU A 19 -1.09 -13.33 -10.44
C LEU A 19 -0.67 -12.18 -11.37
N MET A 20 0.37 -12.35 -12.18
CA MET A 20 0.79 -11.33 -13.15
C MET A 20 -0.29 -11.07 -14.22
N ILE A 21 -0.91 -12.12 -14.75
CA ILE A 21 -1.98 -11.99 -15.74
C ILE A 21 -3.18 -11.26 -15.13
N ILE A 22 -3.63 -11.66 -13.93
CA ILE A 22 -4.77 -11.03 -13.26
C ILE A 22 -4.50 -9.54 -13.02
N ASN A 23 -3.33 -9.19 -12.50
CA ASN A 23 -2.95 -7.79 -12.27
C ASN A 23 -2.88 -6.99 -13.58
N GLY A 24 -2.31 -7.57 -14.64
CA GLY A 24 -2.28 -6.94 -15.96
C GLY A 24 -3.67 -6.69 -16.53
N LEU A 25 -4.58 -7.67 -16.39
CA LEU A 25 -5.97 -7.53 -16.81
C LEU A 25 -6.72 -6.48 -15.99
N MET A 26 -6.53 -6.43 -14.67
CA MET A 26 -7.15 -5.41 -13.82
C MET A 26 -6.65 -4.00 -14.13
N PHE A 27 -5.36 -3.86 -14.44
CA PHE A 27 -4.79 -2.58 -14.86
C PHE A 27 -5.34 -2.14 -16.22
N LEU A 28 -5.43 -3.05 -17.19
CA LEU A 28 -6.08 -2.76 -18.48
C LEU A 28 -7.56 -2.39 -18.30
N ALA A 29 -8.29 -3.13 -17.46
CA ALA A 29 -9.68 -2.83 -17.15
C ALA A 29 -9.82 -1.43 -16.54
N THR A 30 -8.90 -1.01 -15.67
CA THR A 30 -8.85 0.34 -15.09
C THR A 30 -8.69 1.41 -16.16
N ILE A 31 -7.76 1.22 -17.10
CA ILE A 31 -7.56 2.16 -18.22
C ILE A 31 -8.85 2.28 -19.06
N VAL A 32 -9.44 1.14 -19.42
CA VAL A 32 -10.64 1.09 -20.28
C VAL A 32 -11.88 1.66 -19.56
N SER A 33 -12.08 1.35 -18.28
CA SER A 33 -13.23 1.84 -17.52
C SER A 33 -13.17 3.36 -17.37
N GLN A 34 -11.98 3.91 -17.14
CA GLN A 34 -11.78 5.34 -16.99
C GLN A 34 -11.92 6.08 -18.32
N SER A 35 -11.41 5.52 -19.44
CA SER A 35 -11.49 6.15 -20.76
C SER A 35 -12.87 6.10 -21.41
N THR A 36 -13.65 5.05 -21.15
CA THR A 36 -14.84 4.72 -21.95
C THR A 36 -16.14 4.80 -21.15
N ALA A 37 -16.12 4.40 -19.87
CA ALA A 37 -17.31 4.32 -19.02
C ALA A 37 -17.39 5.43 -17.98
N GLY A 38 -16.35 6.27 -17.84
CA GLY A 38 -16.25 7.25 -16.76
C GLY A 38 -16.27 6.63 -15.36
N PHE A 39 -15.90 5.35 -15.26
CA PHE A 39 -16.02 4.57 -14.04
C PHE A 39 -14.64 4.35 -13.40
N ASP A 40 -14.49 4.78 -12.15
CA ASP A 40 -13.26 4.62 -11.40
C ASP A 40 -13.20 3.26 -10.69
N LEU A 41 -12.52 2.31 -11.35
CA LEU A 41 -12.28 0.98 -10.78
C LEU A 41 -11.34 1.00 -9.57
N VAL A 42 -10.41 1.96 -9.51
CA VAL A 42 -9.48 2.11 -8.36
C VAL A 42 -10.29 2.49 -7.13
N ASN A 43 -11.22 3.42 -7.27
CA ASN A 43 -12.14 3.79 -6.20
C ASN A 43 -13.06 2.62 -5.82
N LEU A 44 -13.62 1.88 -6.78
CA LEU A 44 -14.50 0.75 -6.43
C LEU A 44 -13.76 -0.37 -5.67
N LEU A 45 -12.60 -0.78 -6.18
CA LEU A 45 -11.93 -2.03 -5.79
C LEU A 45 -10.72 -1.83 -4.87
N GLY A 46 -10.23 -0.60 -4.72
CA GLY A 46 -9.23 -0.22 -3.75
C GLY A 46 -9.78 -0.25 -2.33
N LEU A 47 -8.89 -0.45 -1.36
CA LEU A 47 -9.28 -0.58 0.05
C LEU A 47 -9.32 0.79 0.70
N HIS A 48 -10.54 1.26 0.93
CA HIS A 48 -10.82 2.44 1.75
C HIS A 48 -10.71 2.12 3.24
N PHE A 49 -10.52 3.16 4.05
CA PHE A 49 -10.56 3.01 5.49
C PHE A 49 -11.97 2.61 5.95
N PHE A 50 -12.08 1.79 6.99
CA PHE A 50 -13.36 1.17 7.36
C PHE A 50 -14.47 2.15 7.80
N THR A 51 -14.12 3.41 8.09
CA THR A 51 -15.07 4.49 8.42
C THR A 51 -15.62 5.20 7.18
N SER A 52 -15.07 4.94 5.99
CA SER A 52 -15.54 5.52 4.73
C SER A 52 -16.85 4.88 4.29
N ASP A 53 -17.77 5.68 3.74
CA ASP A 53 -18.98 5.18 3.09
C ASP A 53 -18.68 4.38 1.81
N LEU A 54 -17.49 4.59 1.23
CA LEU A 54 -16.98 3.86 0.07
C LEU A 54 -16.37 2.50 0.44
N PHE A 55 -16.17 2.21 1.73
CA PHE A 55 -15.67 0.91 2.16
C PHE A 55 -16.65 -0.20 1.80
N LYS A 56 -16.11 -1.30 1.26
CA LYS A 56 -16.85 -2.52 0.94
C LYS A 56 -15.99 -3.74 1.33
N PRO A 57 -16.55 -4.78 1.98
CA PRO A 57 -15.75 -5.91 2.49
C PRO A 57 -14.87 -6.62 1.45
N PHE A 58 -15.27 -6.67 0.18
CA PHE A 58 -14.48 -7.30 -0.88
C PHE A 58 -13.14 -6.57 -1.13
N GLN A 59 -13.04 -5.28 -0.79
CA GLN A 59 -11.85 -4.47 -0.99
C GLN A 59 -10.63 -5.00 -0.23
N ILE A 60 -10.85 -5.71 0.89
CA ILE A 60 -9.80 -6.40 1.67
C ILE A 60 -8.99 -7.35 0.77
N VAL A 61 -9.59 -7.91 -0.27
CA VAL A 61 -8.88 -8.78 -1.23
C VAL A 61 -8.64 -8.07 -2.56
N THR A 62 -9.62 -7.33 -3.08
CA THR A 62 -9.52 -6.77 -4.44
C THR A 62 -8.44 -5.70 -4.56
N HIS A 63 -8.13 -4.96 -3.49
CA HIS A 63 -7.09 -3.92 -3.53
C HIS A 63 -5.71 -4.46 -3.94
N MET A 64 -5.43 -5.73 -3.61
CA MET A 64 -4.19 -6.41 -3.95
C MET A 64 -3.97 -6.55 -5.45
N PHE A 65 -5.02 -6.34 -6.26
CA PHE A 65 -5.01 -6.48 -7.71
C PHE A 65 -5.16 -5.15 -8.46
N MET A 66 -5.29 -4.04 -7.73
CA MET A 66 -5.44 -2.70 -8.31
C MET A 66 -4.10 -1.97 -8.35
N HIS A 67 -3.87 -1.13 -9.36
CA HIS A 67 -2.64 -0.35 -9.51
C HIS A 67 -2.95 1.03 -10.09
N GLY A 68 -2.47 2.09 -9.44
CA GLY A 68 -2.74 3.48 -9.86
C GLY A 68 -1.85 4.02 -10.98
N SER A 69 -0.74 3.36 -11.33
CA SER A 69 0.16 3.81 -12.40
C SER A 69 0.92 2.67 -13.05
N PHE A 70 1.43 2.92 -14.26
CA PHE A 70 2.23 1.93 -15.00
C PHE A 70 3.50 1.51 -14.23
N MET A 71 4.25 2.48 -13.70
CA MET A 71 5.47 2.15 -12.95
C MET A 71 5.17 1.38 -11.67
N HIS A 72 4.00 1.62 -11.06
CA HIS A 72 3.56 0.88 -9.88
C HIS A 72 3.27 -0.59 -10.20
N ILE A 73 2.51 -0.90 -11.26
CA ILE A 73 2.28 -2.30 -11.66
C ILE A 73 3.58 -2.96 -12.16
N PHE A 74 4.39 -2.25 -12.94
CA PHE A 74 5.63 -2.78 -13.48
C PHE A 74 6.58 -3.23 -12.38
N SER A 75 6.84 -2.38 -11.38
CA SER A 75 7.76 -2.70 -10.28
C SER A 75 7.26 -3.88 -9.44
N ASN A 76 5.96 -3.93 -9.14
CA ASN A 76 5.34 -5.04 -8.41
C ASN A 76 5.46 -6.37 -9.18
N MET A 77 5.08 -6.38 -10.46
CA MET A 77 5.08 -7.61 -11.26
C MET A 77 6.50 -8.06 -11.58
N PHE A 78 7.44 -7.14 -11.77
CA PHE A 78 8.86 -7.45 -11.94
C PHE A 78 9.44 -8.12 -10.69
N ALA A 79 9.17 -7.56 -9.50
CA ALA A 79 9.62 -8.14 -8.24
C ALA A 79 8.94 -9.49 -7.95
N LEU A 80 7.62 -9.59 -8.20
CA LEU A 80 6.88 -10.84 -8.07
C LEU A 80 7.44 -11.93 -8.99
N TRP A 81 7.73 -11.60 -10.24
CA TRP A 81 8.37 -12.54 -11.16
C TRP A 81 9.76 -12.95 -10.66
N MET A 82 10.65 -11.98 -10.40
CA MET A 82 12.04 -12.26 -10.05
C MET A 82 12.17 -13.08 -8.76
N PHE A 83 11.51 -12.65 -7.69
CA PHE A 83 11.67 -13.24 -6.35
C PHE A 83 10.61 -14.29 -6.05
N GLY A 84 9.37 -14.04 -6.46
CA GLY A 84 8.25 -14.96 -6.22
C GLY A 84 8.41 -16.26 -6.99
N SER A 85 8.98 -16.24 -8.20
CA SER A 85 9.19 -17.47 -8.97
C SER A 85 10.15 -18.43 -8.26
N MET A 86 11.21 -17.91 -7.65
CA MET A 86 12.14 -18.72 -6.84
C MET A 86 11.43 -19.37 -5.64
N LEU A 87 10.58 -18.60 -4.94
CA LEU A 87 9.83 -19.12 -3.80
C LEU A 87 8.75 -20.14 -4.19
N GLU A 88 8.04 -19.93 -5.31
CA GLU A 88 7.05 -20.90 -5.79
C GLU A 88 7.71 -22.21 -6.22
N ASN A 89 8.90 -22.17 -6.83
CA ASN A 89 9.63 -23.38 -7.19
C ASN A 89 10.10 -24.17 -5.95
N VAL A 90 10.37 -23.51 -4.82
CA VAL A 90 10.72 -24.17 -3.55
C VAL A 90 9.48 -24.71 -2.84
N TRP A 91 8.47 -23.87 -2.62
CA TRP A 91 7.33 -24.25 -1.78
C TRP A 91 6.18 -24.94 -2.51
N GLY A 92 6.19 -24.87 -3.84
CA GLY A 92 5.07 -25.24 -4.68
C GLY A 92 3.92 -24.21 -4.66
N PRO A 93 2.96 -24.37 -5.59
CA PRO A 93 1.95 -23.34 -5.88
C PRO A 93 1.03 -23.05 -4.69
N LYS A 94 0.56 -24.08 -3.98
CA LYS A 94 -0.42 -23.90 -2.89
C LYS A 94 0.14 -23.06 -1.74
N ARG A 95 1.37 -23.36 -1.31
CA ARG A 95 2.02 -22.66 -0.21
C ARG A 95 2.43 -21.25 -0.61
N PHE A 96 2.95 -21.08 -1.83
CA PHE A 96 3.27 -19.75 -2.34
C PHE A 96 2.03 -18.86 -2.43
N LEU A 97 0.90 -19.37 -2.96
CA LEU A 97 -0.34 -18.59 -3.03
C LEU A 97 -0.84 -18.17 -1.64
N PHE A 98 -0.85 -19.11 -0.68
CA PHE A 98 -1.22 -18.79 0.70
C PHE A 98 -0.30 -17.71 1.29
N PHE A 99 1.02 -17.88 1.12
CA PHE A 99 2.01 -16.92 1.61
C PHE A 99 1.79 -15.53 1.01
N TYR A 100 1.62 -15.44 -0.31
CA TYR A 100 1.40 -14.21 -1.03
C TYR A 100 0.12 -13.48 -0.53
N LEU A 101 -1.00 -14.20 -0.42
CA LEU A 101 -2.26 -13.62 0.07
C LEU A 101 -2.15 -13.17 1.52
N ALA A 102 -1.53 -13.98 2.39
CA ALA A 102 -1.35 -13.62 3.79
C ALA A 102 -0.49 -12.36 3.96
N CYS A 103 0.58 -12.22 3.17
CA CYS A 103 1.42 -11.01 3.19
C CYS A 103 0.65 -9.78 2.67
N GLY A 104 -0.18 -9.92 1.63
CA GLY A 104 -1.04 -8.84 1.17
C GLY A 104 -2.03 -8.36 2.24
N LEU A 105 -2.68 -9.30 2.93
CA LEU A 105 -3.54 -8.97 4.09
C LEU A 105 -2.75 -8.33 5.23
N GLY A 106 -1.52 -8.78 5.47
CA GLY A 106 -0.59 -8.14 6.40
C GLY A 106 -0.33 -6.67 6.07
N GLY A 107 -0.15 -6.37 4.78
CA GLY A 107 -0.01 -5.00 4.32
C GLY A 107 -1.27 -4.16 4.52
N ALA A 108 -2.44 -4.72 4.20
CA ALA A 108 -3.72 -4.06 4.45
C ALA A 108 -3.91 -3.71 5.94
N ILE A 109 -3.58 -4.63 6.85
CA ILE A 109 -3.63 -4.41 8.30
C ILE A 109 -2.63 -3.32 8.72
N GLY A 110 -1.38 -3.42 8.26
CA GLY A 110 -0.33 -2.46 8.60
C GLY A 110 -0.68 -1.03 8.19
N HIS A 111 -1.19 -0.85 6.97
CA HIS A 111 -1.65 0.45 6.51
C HIS A 111 -2.86 0.93 7.32
N SER A 112 -3.91 0.11 7.44
CA SER A 112 -5.14 0.49 8.16
C SER A 112 -4.88 0.89 9.61
N ALA A 113 -3.91 0.27 10.27
CA ALA A 113 -3.51 0.64 11.63
C ALA A 113 -2.92 2.06 11.69
N VAL A 114 -2.11 2.45 10.71
CA VAL A 114 -1.55 3.80 10.63
C VAL A 114 -2.62 4.81 10.24
N THR A 115 -3.48 4.48 9.29
CA THR A 115 -4.64 5.31 8.93
C THR A 115 -5.54 5.56 10.15
N ALA A 116 -5.73 4.56 11.02
CA ALA A 116 -6.50 4.73 12.25
C ALA A 116 -5.87 5.75 13.21
N ILE A 117 -4.53 5.76 13.32
CA ILE A 117 -3.79 6.74 14.14
C ILE A 117 -3.94 8.15 13.53
N GLN A 118 -3.75 8.28 12.22
CA GLN A 118 -3.90 9.55 11.49
C GLN A 118 -5.32 10.09 11.61
N TYR A 119 -6.32 9.22 11.43
CA TYR A 119 -7.73 9.55 11.54
C TYR A 119 -8.08 10.04 12.96
N ALA A 120 -7.61 9.36 14.00
CA ALA A 120 -7.83 9.79 15.38
C ALA A 120 -7.18 11.16 15.68
N ALA A 121 -5.96 11.40 15.19
CA ALA A 121 -5.30 12.69 15.33
C ALA A 121 -6.04 13.81 14.59
N LEU A 122 -6.47 13.56 13.36
CA LEU A 122 -7.27 14.49 12.56
C LEU A 122 -8.60 14.81 13.24
N MET A 123 -9.34 13.80 13.73
CA MET A 123 -10.59 14.01 14.45
C MET A 123 -10.41 14.90 15.68
N LYS A 124 -9.30 14.73 16.42
CA LYS A 124 -8.97 15.60 17.55
C LYS A 124 -8.76 17.05 17.11
N ASP A 125 -7.98 17.28 16.06
CA ASP A 125 -7.70 18.62 15.55
C ASP A 125 -8.97 19.29 14.96
N VAL A 126 -9.82 18.54 14.26
CA VAL A 126 -11.10 19.03 13.72
C VAL A 126 -12.07 19.40 14.84
N ASN A 127 -12.16 18.58 15.90
CA ASN A 127 -13.02 18.87 17.05
C ASN A 127 -12.55 20.13 17.80
N GLU A 128 -11.24 20.28 18.01
CA GLU A 128 -10.64 21.49 18.61
C GLU A 128 -10.95 22.74 17.78
N TYR A 129 -10.76 22.65 16.46
CA TYR A 129 -11.10 23.73 15.54
C TYR A 129 -12.59 24.09 15.59
N THR A 130 -13.48 23.10 15.60
CA THR A 130 -14.92 23.31 15.59
C THR A 130 -15.41 23.94 16.89
N ALA A 131 -14.78 23.61 18.02
CA ALA A 131 -15.07 24.22 19.31
C ALA A 131 -14.60 25.68 19.40
N HIS A 132 -13.48 26.01 18.75
CA HIS A 132 -12.85 27.32 18.80
C HIS A 132 -12.43 27.80 17.40
N PRO A 133 -13.38 28.09 16.50
CA PRO A 133 -13.05 28.37 15.12
C PRO A 133 -12.46 29.76 14.97
N GLY A 134 -11.53 29.89 14.03
CA GLY A 134 -10.88 31.14 13.70
C GLY A 134 -9.77 30.94 12.67
N VAL A 135 -9.42 31.99 11.94
CA VAL A 135 -8.50 31.90 10.80
C VAL A 135 -7.10 31.34 11.17
N ALA A 136 -6.59 31.66 12.37
CA ALA A 136 -5.31 31.12 12.85
C ALA A 136 -5.39 29.63 13.21
N ALA A 137 -6.48 29.21 13.86
CA ALA A 137 -6.74 27.82 14.19
C ALA A 137 -6.96 26.99 12.92
N PHE A 138 -7.71 27.53 11.95
CA PHE A 138 -7.91 26.92 10.64
C PHE A 138 -6.59 26.75 9.88
N ALA A 139 -5.75 27.80 9.83
CA ALA A 139 -4.43 27.71 9.21
C ALA A 139 -3.55 26.63 9.85
N THR A 140 -3.63 26.47 11.18
CA THR A 140 -2.90 25.42 11.91
C THR A 140 -3.43 24.02 11.58
N LEU A 141 -4.76 23.86 11.53
CA LEU A 141 -5.40 22.61 11.13
C LEU A 141 -4.96 22.20 9.72
N ILE A 142 -5.05 23.12 8.76
CA ILE A 142 -4.65 22.88 7.37
C ILE A 142 -3.16 22.57 7.25
N ALA A 143 -2.30 23.29 7.97
CA ALA A 143 -0.86 23.05 7.93
C ALA A 143 -0.45 21.66 8.48
N ARG A 144 -1.24 21.05 9.37
CA ARG A 144 -0.99 19.70 9.90
C ARG A 144 -1.50 18.59 8.99
N HIS A 145 -2.49 18.89 8.14
CA HIS A 145 -3.21 17.92 7.30
C HIS A 145 -3.28 18.40 5.84
N ASP A 146 -2.18 18.99 5.38
CA ASP A 146 -2.04 19.64 4.07
C ASP A 146 -2.35 18.69 2.90
N LEU A 147 -2.02 17.40 3.05
CA LEU A 147 -2.29 16.35 2.08
C LEU A 147 -3.79 16.12 1.76
N LEU A 148 -4.71 16.60 2.61
CA LEU A 148 -6.15 16.41 2.43
C LEU A 148 -6.82 17.59 1.69
N VAL A 149 -6.05 18.61 1.34
CA VAL A 149 -6.55 19.83 0.68
C VAL A 149 -5.63 20.26 -0.45
N ASP A 150 -6.15 21.15 -1.30
CA ASP A 150 -5.35 21.85 -2.30
C ASP A 150 -4.63 23.02 -1.61
N PRO A 151 -3.30 22.99 -1.44
CA PRO A 151 -2.59 24.00 -0.66
C PRO A 151 -2.73 25.40 -1.24
N PHE A 152 -2.75 25.52 -2.57
CA PHE A 152 -2.88 26.80 -3.24
C PHE A 152 -4.24 27.43 -2.96
N LYS A 153 -5.32 26.65 -3.08
CA LYS A 153 -6.67 27.13 -2.79
C LYS A 153 -6.87 27.47 -1.32
N THR A 154 -6.36 26.64 -0.41
CA THR A 154 -6.51 26.89 1.03
C THR A 154 -5.66 28.08 1.50
N ASP A 155 -4.46 28.27 0.96
CA ASP A 155 -3.63 29.44 1.27
C ASP A 155 -4.28 30.74 0.79
N GLN A 156 -4.83 30.75 -0.43
CA GLN A 156 -5.61 31.89 -0.94
C GLN A 156 -6.84 32.17 -0.06
N PHE A 157 -7.56 31.13 0.32
CA PHE A 157 -8.72 31.24 1.21
C PHE A 157 -8.33 31.83 2.58
N ILE A 158 -7.24 31.33 3.20
CA ILE A 158 -6.74 31.81 4.48
C ILE A 158 -6.30 33.28 4.37
N ALA A 159 -5.60 33.66 3.30
CA ALA A 159 -5.18 35.04 3.07
C ALA A 159 -6.38 35.98 2.91
N ALA A 160 -7.39 35.57 2.14
CA ALA A 160 -8.62 36.34 1.95
C ALA A 160 -9.40 36.51 3.25
N TRP A 161 -9.51 35.46 4.07
CA TRP A 161 -10.15 35.54 5.37
C TRP A 161 -9.39 36.45 6.34
N LYS A 162 -8.05 36.39 6.37
CA LYS A 162 -7.23 37.32 7.16
C LYS A 162 -7.46 38.78 6.78
N ALA A 163 -7.72 39.06 5.51
CA ALA A 163 -8.00 40.42 5.03
C ALA A 163 -9.43 40.90 5.36
N ALA A 164 -10.35 39.98 5.66
CA ALA A 164 -11.75 40.26 5.99
C ALA A 164 -12.23 39.37 7.17
N PRO A 165 -11.70 39.59 8.39
CA PRO A 165 -11.90 38.69 9.53
C PRO A 165 -13.36 38.59 9.98
N ASP A 166 -14.15 39.65 9.80
CA ASP A 166 -15.54 39.74 10.25
C ASP A 166 -16.54 39.16 9.24
N ALA A 167 -16.09 38.74 8.06
CA ALA A 167 -16.96 38.14 7.05
C ALA A 167 -17.34 36.70 7.44
N SER A 168 -18.60 36.51 7.84
CA SER A 168 -19.15 35.23 8.32
C SER A 168 -19.04 34.09 7.32
N ASP A 169 -18.98 34.40 6.02
CA ASP A 169 -18.92 33.40 4.96
C ASP A 169 -17.64 32.56 5.03
N TYR A 170 -16.50 33.16 5.41
CA TYR A 170 -15.26 32.41 5.59
C TYR A 170 -15.32 31.48 6.81
N LEU A 171 -15.95 31.92 7.90
CA LEU A 171 -16.17 31.05 9.05
C LEU A 171 -17.04 29.85 8.69
N GLN A 172 -18.13 30.06 7.94
CA GLN A 172 -19.01 28.96 7.52
C GLN A 172 -18.32 28.02 6.53
N ALA A 173 -17.59 28.56 5.55
CA ALA A 173 -16.85 27.77 4.59
C ALA A 173 -15.73 26.94 5.25
N SER A 174 -15.01 27.52 6.20
CA SER A 174 -13.94 26.82 6.92
C SER A 174 -14.46 25.70 7.82
N LEU A 175 -15.61 25.87 8.48
CA LEU A 175 -16.27 24.80 9.23
C LEU A 175 -16.67 23.63 8.32
N ARG A 176 -17.20 23.90 7.12
CA ARG A 176 -17.51 22.86 6.12
C ARG A 176 -16.25 22.13 5.66
N ILE A 177 -15.19 22.89 5.34
CA ILE A 177 -13.91 22.27 4.94
C ILE A 177 -13.40 21.36 6.06
N ALA A 178 -13.39 21.84 7.30
CA ALA A 178 -12.91 21.08 8.45
C ALA A 178 -13.75 19.82 8.70
N SER A 179 -15.08 19.90 8.61
CA SER A 179 -15.96 18.74 8.79
C SER A 179 -15.79 17.67 7.72
N ASP A 180 -15.33 18.04 6.52
CA ASP A 180 -15.13 17.10 5.41
C ASP A 180 -13.77 16.38 5.47
N LEU A 181 -12.77 16.90 6.21
CA LEU A 181 -11.41 16.33 6.24
C LEU A 181 -11.39 14.84 6.66
N PRO A 182 -12.12 14.39 7.69
CA PRO A 182 -12.10 12.97 8.08
C PRO A 182 -12.59 12.04 6.97
N ALA A 183 -13.66 12.44 6.25
CA ALA A 183 -14.16 11.68 5.11
C ALA A 183 -13.12 11.61 3.99
N ARG A 184 -12.47 12.75 3.67
CA ARG A 184 -11.39 12.78 2.65
C ARG A 184 -10.25 11.82 2.98
N LEU A 185 -9.80 11.75 4.23
CA LEU A 185 -8.76 10.80 4.63
C LEU A 185 -9.25 9.35 4.49
N ALA A 186 -10.48 9.06 4.93
CA ALA A 186 -11.03 7.71 4.89
C ALA A 186 -11.29 7.21 3.45
N ASP A 187 -11.60 8.13 2.54
CA ASP A 187 -11.89 7.90 1.14
C ASP A 187 -10.64 7.74 0.27
N ILE A 188 -9.42 7.89 0.79
CA ILE A 188 -8.20 7.59 0.01
C ILE A 188 -8.06 6.06 -0.10
N PRO A 189 -8.22 5.45 -1.30
CA PRO A 189 -8.07 4.03 -1.44
C PRO A 189 -6.60 3.63 -1.42
N ILE A 190 -6.29 2.52 -0.73
CA ILE A 190 -5.02 1.82 -0.98
C ILE A 190 -5.19 0.82 -2.10
N VAL A 191 -4.16 0.71 -2.92
CA VAL A 191 -4.09 -0.25 -4.02
C VAL A 191 -2.68 -0.81 -4.14
N GLY A 192 -2.57 -2.04 -4.62
CA GLY A 192 -1.30 -2.62 -5.02
C GLY A 192 -1.03 -3.98 -4.38
N ALA A 193 -0.28 -4.79 -5.12
CA ALA A 193 0.26 -6.06 -4.66
C ALA A 193 1.42 -5.91 -3.66
N SER A 194 1.84 -4.69 -3.34
CA SER A 194 3.15 -4.42 -2.77
C SER A 194 3.36 -4.98 -1.38
N GLY A 195 2.33 -5.02 -0.52
CA GLY A 195 2.41 -5.74 0.77
C GLY A 195 2.79 -7.22 0.58
N ALA A 196 2.20 -7.89 -0.42
CA ALA A 196 2.53 -9.27 -0.75
C ALA A 196 3.95 -9.40 -1.32
N VAL A 197 4.35 -8.48 -2.21
CA VAL A 197 5.70 -8.43 -2.79
C VAL A 197 6.78 -8.20 -1.74
N PHE A 198 6.53 -7.36 -0.73
CA PHE A 198 7.46 -7.15 0.38
C PHE A 198 7.58 -8.39 1.27
N GLY A 199 6.49 -9.11 1.49
CA GLY A 199 6.55 -10.45 2.09
C GLY A 199 7.45 -11.41 1.29
N VAL A 200 7.29 -11.43 -0.04
CA VAL A 200 8.13 -12.21 -0.97
C VAL A 200 9.61 -11.79 -0.88
N LEU A 201 9.92 -10.49 -0.82
CA LEU A 201 11.29 -9.98 -0.69
C LEU A 201 11.94 -10.43 0.62
N ILE A 202 11.23 -10.31 1.75
CA ILE A 202 11.72 -10.81 3.05
C ILE A 202 11.99 -12.30 2.99
N ALA A 203 11.05 -13.10 2.49
CA ALA A 203 11.22 -14.53 2.36
C ALA A 203 12.43 -14.88 1.48
N PHE A 204 12.58 -14.22 0.33
CA PHE A 204 13.72 -14.41 -0.55
C PHE A 204 15.04 -14.09 0.15
N GLY A 205 15.13 -12.96 0.86
CA GLY A 205 16.33 -12.59 1.63
C GLY A 205 16.67 -13.57 2.75
N MET A 206 15.67 -14.26 3.32
CA MET A 206 15.85 -15.28 4.34
C MET A 206 16.28 -16.64 3.78
N LEU A 207 15.72 -17.05 2.63
CA LEU A 207 15.98 -18.37 2.02
C LEU A 207 17.22 -18.37 1.12
N PHE A 208 17.50 -17.26 0.45
CA PHE A 208 18.61 -17.11 -0.49
C PHE A 208 19.57 -15.98 -0.09
N PRO A 209 20.03 -15.91 1.19
CA PRO A 209 20.70 -14.72 1.74
C PRO A 209 22.02 -14.36 1.05
N ASN A 210 22.66 -15.32 0.38
CA ASN A 210 23.93 -15.15 -0.31
C ASN A 210 23.80 -15.08 -1.85
N MET A 211 22.58 -15.11 -2.39
CA MET A 211 22.35 -14.89 -3.81
C MET A 211 22.70 -13.45 -4.18
N TYR A 212 23.43 -13.25 -5.28
CA TYR A 212 23.78 -11.92 -5.76
C TYR A 212 22.65 -11.33 -6.60
N LEU A 213 22.26 -10.10 -6.26
CA LEU A 213 21.38 -9.24 -7.03
C LEU A 213 22.24 -8.13 -7.62
N TYR A 214 22.13 -7.91 -8.93
CA TYR A 214 22.90 -6.88 -9.62
C TYR A 214 22.11 -5.59 -9.68
N VAL A 215 22.41 -4.67 -8.76
CA VAL A 215 21.78 -3.34 -8.73
C VAL A 215 22.32 -2.53 -9.92
N TYR A 216 21.41 -1.98 -10.71
CA TYR A 216 21.71 -1.30 -11.99
C TYR A 216 22.59 -2.13 -12.94
N PHE A 217 22.52 -3.46 -12.87
CA PHE A 217 23.38 -4.39 -13.64
C PHE A 217 24.88 -4.32 -13.35
N LEU A 218 25.31 -3.49 -12.39
CA LEU A 218 26.72 -3.19 -12.15
C LEU A 218 27.23 -3.76 -10.82
N PHE A 219 26.47 -3.55 -9.74
CA PHE A 219 26.96 -3.81 -8.39
C PHE A 219 26.31 -5.08 -7.81
N PRO A 220 27.08 -6.17 -7.62
CA PRO A 220 26.56 -7.38 -7.01
C PRO A 220 26.37 -7.18 -5.51
N VAL A 221 25.12 -7.23 -5.05
CA VAL A 221 24.75 -7.13 -3.64
C VAL A 221 24.11 -8.44 -3.21
N LYS A 222 24.54 -8.99 -2.07
CA LYS A 222 23.89 -10.20 -1.52
C LYS A 222 22.46 -9.87 -1.11
N ALA A 223 21.52 -10.75 -1.41
CA ALA A 223 20.10 -10.58 -1.16
C ALA A 223 19.78 -10.11 0.27
N LYS A 224 20.46 -10.65 1.29
CA LYS A 224 20.27 -10.23 2.68
C LYS A 224 20.51 -8.73 2.91
N TYR A 225 21.54 -8.16 2.30
CA TYR A 225 21.87 -6.74 2.47
C TYR A 225 20.89 -5.87 1.70
N PHE A 226 20.54 -6.28 0.47
CA PHE A 226 19.55 -5.58 -0.33
C PHE A 226 18.20 -5.50 0.40
N VAL A 227 17.71 -6.63 0.90
CA VAL A 227 16.41 -6.73 1.56
C VAL A 227 16.39 -5.96 2.89
N ILE A 228 17.46 -6.05 3.71
CA ILE A 228 17.55 -5.29 4.96
C ILE A 228 17.58 -3.78 4.69
N LEU A 229 18.42 -3.34 3.74
CA LEU A 229 18.52 -1.93 3.39
C LEU A 229 17.19 -1.40 2.87
N TYR A 230 16.54 -2.14 1.96
CA TYR A 230 15.28 -1.70 1.39
C TYR A 230 14.16 -1.63 2.44
N ALA A 231 14.05 -2.64 3.32
CA ALA A 231 13.09 -2.60 4.43
C ALA A 231 13.37 -1.43 5.41
N ALA A 232 14.64 -1.09 5.64
CA ALA A 232 15.01 0.05 6.48
C ALA A 232 14.65 1.39 5.83
N LEU A 233 14.86 1.53 4.52
CA LEU A 233 14.47 2.72 3.77
C LEU A 233 12.94 2.93 3.76
N GLU A 234 12.17 1.86 3.57
CA GLU A 234 10.71 1.90 3.64
C GLU A 234 10.22 2.31 5.03
N LEU A 235 10.84 1.76 6.09
CA LEU A 235 10.50 2.13 7.46
C LEU A 235 10.81 3.60 7.72
N TYR A 236 11.99 4.06 7.29
CA TYR A 236 12.40 5.46 7.40
C TYR A 236 11.41 6.38 6.66
N ALA A 237 11.08 6.09 5.40
CA ALA A 237 10.16 6.87 4.59
C ALA A 237 8.75 6.95 5.21
N GLY A 238 8.26 5.83 5.75
CA GLY A 238 7.00 5.79 6.50
C GLY A 238 7.00 6.68 7.73
N PHE A 239 8.09 6.70 8.51
CA PHE A 239 8.21 7.56 9.70
C PHE A 239 8.46 9.03 9.39
N THR A 240 9.19 9.34 8.32
CA THR A 240 9.43 10.73 7.90
C THR A 240 8.24 11.36 7.19
N GLY A 241 7.20 10.58 6.90
CA GLY A 241 6.03 11.04 6.17
C GLY A 241 6.36 11.41 4.73
N ALA A 242 7.17 10.58 4.05
CA ALA A 242 7.48 10.80 2.64
C ALA A 242 6.19 10.98 1.84
N GLN A 243 6.08 12.09 1.10
CA GLN A 243 4.89 12.45 0.33
C GLN A 243 5.01 11.97 -1.13
N ASP A 244 5.36 10.71 -1.33
CA ASP A 244 5.58 10.11 -2.66
C ASP A 244 4.38 9.30 -3.17
N GLY A 245 3.28 9.29 -2.41
CA GLY A 245 2.07 8.52 -2.71
C GLY A 245 2.23 7.01 -2.46
N VAL A 246 3.26 6.59 -1.73
CA VAL A 246 3.54 5.18 -1.41
C VAL A 246 3.03 4.82 -0.02
N ALA A 247 2.29 3.72 0.06
CA ALA A 247 1.81 3.16 1.32
C ALA A 247 2.92 2.38 2.07
N HIS A 248 3.97 3.06 2.54
CA HIS A 248 5.14 2.41 3.17
C HIS A 248 4.77 1.44 4.31
N PHE A 249 3.77 1.76 5.13
CA PHE A 249 3.31 0.86 6.20
C PHE A 249 2.60 -0.40 5.69
N ALA A 250 2.06 -0.39 4.46
CA ALA A 250 1.60 -1.61 3.82
C ALA A 250 2.78 -2.54 3.48
N HIS A 251 3.90 -1.99 3.04
CA HIS A 251 5.13 -2.75 2.78
C HIS A 251 5.65 -3.40 4.06
N ILE A 252 5.73 -2.62 5.15
CA ILE A 252 6.19 -3.11 6.45
C ILE A 252 5.25 -4.17 7.04
N GLY A 253 3.93 -3.98 6.93
CA GLY A 253 2.94 -4.96 7.38
C GLY A 253 3.09 -6.30 6.65
N GLY A 254 3.23 -6.26 5.32
CA GLY A 254 3.44 -7.46 4.52
C GLY A 254 4.79 -8.15 4.76
N ALA A 255 5.86 -7.37 4.90
CA ALA A 255 7.19 -7.85 5.28
C ALA A 255 7.18 -8.58 6.64
N LEU A 256 6.49 -8.00 7.64
CA LEU A 256 6.37 -8.58 8.98
C LEU A 256 5.63 -9.93 8.96
N ILE A 257 4.47 -9.99 8.27
CA ILE A 257 3.73 -11.25 8.14
C ILE A 257 4.57 -12.30 7.39
N GLY A 258 5.25 -11.90 6.32
CA GLY A 258 6.17 -12.78 5.59
C GLY A 258 7.27 -13.36 6.48
N PHE A 259 7.92 -12.52 7.30
CA PHE A 259 8.92 -12.95 8.28
C PHE A 259 8.35 -13.99 9.26
N ILE A 260 7.18 -13.70 9.85
CA ILE A 260 6.53 -14.57 10.84
C ILE A 260 6.23 -15.94 10.22
N ILE A 261 5.63 -15.98 9.03
CA ILE A 261 5.28 -17.23 8.35
C ILE A 261 6.54 -18.06 8.04
N VAL A 262 7.58 -17.43 7.48
CA VAL A 262 8.84 -18.14 7.17
C VAL A 262 9.47 -18.72 8.44
N LYS A 263 9.56 -17.93 9.52
CA LYS A 263 10.10 -18.42 10.80
C LYS A 263 9.28 -19.57 11.37
N PHE A 264 7.95 -19.50 11.27
CA PHE A 264 7.07 -20.57 11.72
C PHE A 264 7.26 -21.85 10.91
N TRP A 265 7.31 -21.76 9.58
CA TRP A 265 7.54 -22.90 8.71
C TRP A 265 8.93 -23.53 8.88
N GLN A 266 10.00 -22.72 9.04
CA GLN A 266 11.35 -23.22 9.33
C GLN A 266 11.41 -24.04 10.62
N ARG A 267 10.63 -23.65 11.64
CA ARG A 267 10.58 -24.37 12.92
C ARG A 267 9.79 -25.68 12.81
N ASN A 268 8.68 -25.68 12.09
CA ASN A 268 7.69 -26.75 12.14
C ASN A 268 7.70 -27.71 10.93
N MET A 269 8.42 -27.41 9.85
CA MET A 269 8.47 -28.22 8.63
C MET A 269 9.87 -28.78 8.33
N ARG A 270 10.58 -29.27 9.35
CA ARG A 270 11.91 -29.89 9.18
C ARG A 270 11.81 -31.07 8.18
N GLY A 271 12.37 -30.90 6.98
CA GLY A 271 12.39 -31.91 5.90
C GLY A 271 11.51 -31.60 4.67
N ASN A 272 10.45 -30.80 4.82
CA ASN A 272 9.52 -30.42 3.75
C ASN A 272 9.47 -28.89 3.51
N PHE A 273 10.39 -28.15 4.13
CA PHE A 273 10.44 -26.69 4.03
C PHE A 273 11.00 -26.22 2.67
N TYR A 274 11.94 -26.99 2.12
CA TYR A 274 12.51 -26.81 0.80
C TYR A 274 11.83 -27.71 -0.23
#